data_AF-A0A813TW73-F1
#
_entry.id   AF-A0A813TW73-F1
#
_cell.length_a   1.000
_cell.length_b   1.000
_cell.length_c   1.000
_cell.angle_alpha   90.00
_cell.angle_beta   90.00
_cell.angle_gamma   90.00
#
_symmetry.space_group_name_H-M   'P 1'
#
loop_
_entity.id
_entity.type
_entity.pdbx_description
1 polymer ?
#
loop_
_entity_poly.entity_id
_entity_poly.type
_entity_poly.pdbx_seq_one_letter_code
_entity_poly.pdbx_strand_id
1 'polypeptide(L)'
;MDDSFSDIRYSLYNLISIDAHGHGETTGRGEDFTFWDTASDSLQLLSKLGLDEFYVLETTQGGFTAFRMALPEPYRVKGLILLGTTVFSTTEQLKLNLLKSRDTWCETKVPSDEAMLAGAASFGGPARVGEKVYEKIKQM
;
A
#
# COMPACT_ATOMS: atom_id res chain seq x y z
N MET A 1 -8.56 -8.03 -13.86
CA MET A 1 -7.16 -7.63 -13.60
C MET A 1 -6.90 -6.42 -14.47
N ASP A 2 -6.45 -5.32 -13.87
CA ASP A 2 -6.04 -4.12 -14.59
C ASP A 2 -4.88 -4.45 -15.57
N ASP A 3 -4.87 -3.84 -16.74
CA ASP A 3 -3.83 -3.95 -17.79
C ASP A 3 -2.47 -3.35 -17.37
N SER A 4 -2.33 -2.90 -16.13
CA SER A 4 -1.10 -2.35 -15.52
C SER A 4 0.19 -3.17 -15.77
N PHE A 5 0.10 -4.47 -16.06
CA PHE A 5 1.25 -5.33 -16.40
C PHE A 5 1.21 -5.92 -17.81
N SER A 6 0.38 -5.40 -18.71
CA SER A 6 0.25 -5.88 -20.10
C SER A 6 1.41 -5.47 -21.02
N ASP A 7 2.27 -4.54 -20.57
CA ASP A 7 3.43 -4.09 -21.34
C ASP A 7 4.43 -5.23 -21.57
N ILE A 8 4.84 -5.42 -22.83
CA ILE A 8 5.75 -6.49 -23.27
C ILE A 8 7.08 -6.48 -22.50
N ARG A 9 7.51 -5.34 -21.96
CA ARG A 9 8.73 -5.25 -21.15
C ARG A 9 8.64 -6.10 -19.87
N TYR A 10 7.43 -6.40 -19.41
CA TYR A 10 7.20 -7.24 -18.25
C TYR A 10 7.15 -8.74 -18.58
N SER A 11 7.10 -9.14 -19.85
CA SER A 11 6.99 -10.55 -20.26
C SER A 11 8.21 -11.41 -19.90
N LEU A 12 9.30 -10.77 -19.49
CA LEU A 12 10.52 -11.43 -19.02
C LEU A 12 10.47 -11.78 -17.53
N TYR A 13 9.41 -11.38 -16.81
CA TYR A 13 9.26 -11.56 -15.38
C TYR A 13 7.99 -12.35 -15.05
N ASN A 14 8.07 -13.18 -14.01
CA ASN A 14 6.90 -13.76 -13.37
C ASN A 14 6.40 -12.77 -12.32
N LEU A 15 5.29 -12.08 -12.62
CA LEU A 15 4.70 -11.10 -11.73
C LEU A 15 3.54 -11.71 -10.95
N ILE A 16 3.52 -11.47 -9.64
CA ILE A 16 2.45 -11.91 -8.74
C ILE A 16 2.02 -10.71 -7.92
N SER A 17 0.75 -10.32 -8.06
CA SER A 17 0.09 -9.34 -7.20
C SER A 17 -0.67 -10.08 -6.11
N ILE A 18 -0.47 -9.67 -4.86
CA ILE A 18 -1.17 -10.24 -3.70
C ILE A 18 -2.04 -9.13 -3.11
N ASP A 19 -3.35 -9.36 -3.06
CA ASP A 19 -4.28 -8.48 -2.35
C ASP A 19 -4.04 -8.60 -0.84
N ALA A 20 -3.58 -7.50 -0.23
CA ALA A 20 -3.39 -7.43 1.22
C ALA A 20 -4.73 -7.53 1.97
N HIS A 21 -4.68 -7.80 3.27
CA HIS A 21 -5.86 -7.81 4.12
C HIS A 21 -6.68 -6.51 3.96
N GLY A 22 -7.98 -6.65 3.71
CA GLY A 22 -8.91 -5.53 3.53
C GLY A 22 -8.83 -4.85 2.16
N HIS A 23 -8.09 -5.41 1.19
CA HIS A 23 -7.96 -4.89 -0.18
C HIS A 23 -8.45 -5.92 -1.19
N GLY A 24 -8.93 -5.42 -2.34
CA GLY A 24 -9.38 -6.26 -3.46
C GLY A 24 -10.40 -7.29 -3.02
N GLU A 25 -10.14 -8.57 -3.31
CA GLU A 25 -11.01 -9.69 -2.91
C GLU A 25 -10.58 -10.33 -1.58
N THR A 26 -9.45 -9.91 -0.99
CA THR A 26 -8.99 -10.40 0.31
C THR A 26 -9.73 -9.68 1.45
N THR A 27 -10.71 -10.36 2.03
CA THR A 27 -11.31 -9.91 3.29
C THR A 27 -10.30 -10.01 4.42
N GLY A 28 -10.17 -8.97 5.24
CA GLY A 28 -9.42 -9.07 6.48
C GLY A 28 -9.98 -10.18 7.37
N ARG A 29 -9.14 -10.77 8.22
CA ARG A 29 -9.65 -11.56 9.35
C ARG A 29 -10.62 -10.65 10.12
N GLY A 30 -11.74 -11.16 10.65
CA GLY A 30 -12.70 -10.34 11.40
C GLY A 30 -12.14 -9.66 12.67
N GLU A 31 -10.84 -9.81 12.93
CA GLU A 31 -10.03 -9.22 14.00
C GLU A 31 -9.04 -8.20 13.41
N ASP A 32 -8.50 -7.32 14.25
CA ASP A 32 -7.43 -6.41 13.83
C ASP A 32 -6.21 -7.21 13.31
N PHE A 33 -5.78 -6.93 12.08
CA PHE A 33 -4.57 -7.49 11.48
C PHE A 33 -3.43 -6.47 11.44
N THR A 34 -2.21 -6.97 11.38
CA THR A 34 -0.99 -6.15 11.32
C THR A 34 -0.23 -6.37 10.01
N PHE A 35 0.79 -5.54 9.77
CA PHE A 35 1.74 -5.76 8.67
C PHE A 35 2.51 -7.09 8.81
N TRP A 36 2.62 -7.66 10.01
CA TRP A 36 3.22 -8.98 10.22
C TRP A 36 2.32 -10.10 9.72
N ASP A 37 1.01 -9.98 9.93
CA ASP A 37 0.03 -10.94 9.44
C ASP A 37 0.00 -10.95 7.91
N THR A 38 -0.01 -9.75 7.31
CA THR A 38 0.07 -9.61 5.84
C THR A 38 1.36 -10.23 5.30
N ALA A 39 2.52 -9.97 5.92
CA ALA A 39 3.79 -10.55 5.48
C ALA A 39 3.80 -12.08 5.61
N SER A 40 3.32 -12.61 6.73
CA SER A 40 3.25 -14.05 6.99
C SER A 40 2.33 -14.77 6.00
N ASP A 41 1.15 -14.20 5.75
CA ASP A 41 0.17 -14.78 4.82
C ASP A 41 0.69 -14.74 3.37
N SER A 42 1.38 -13.66 2.97
CA SER A 42 2.07 -13.57 1.68
C SER A 42 3.16 -14.62 1.52
N LEU A 43 4.01 -14.82 2.54
CA LEU A 43 5.06 -15.85 2.52
C LEU A 43 4.47 -17.26 2.43
N GLN A 44 3.39 -17.54 3.16
CA GLN A 44 2.68 -18.82 3.10
C GLN A 44 2.04 -19.05 1.73
N LEU A 45 1.46 -18.01 1.11
CA LEU A 45 0.93 -18.09 -0.24
C LEU A 45 2.04 -18.46 -1.24
N LEU A 46 3.19 -17.76 -1.18
CA LEU A 46 4.33 -18.04 -2.06
C LEU A 46 4.86 -19.48 -1.86
N SER A 47 4.91 -19.97 -0.62
CA SER A 47 5.24 -21.37 -0.36
C SER A 47 4.23 -22.35 -0.98
N LYS A 48 2.92 -22.07 -0.91
CA LYS A 48 1.89 -22.91 -1.53
C LYS A 48 1.97 -22.92 -3.06
N LEU A 49 2.48 -21.84 -3.65
CA LEU A 49 2.75 -21.74 -5.08
C LEU A 49 4.09 -22.40 -5.49
N GLY A 50 4.88 -22.87 -4.52
CA GLY A 50 6.19 -23.49 -4.78
C GLY A 50 7.27 -22.47 -5.15
N LEU A 51 7.16 -21.23 -4.67
CA LEU A 51 8.09 -20.15 -4.96
C LEU A 51 9.04 -19.93 -3.78
N ASP A 52 10.29 -20.32 -3.96
CA ASP A 52 11.31 -20.30 -2.91
C ASP A 52 12.33 -19.18 -3.06
N GLU A 53 12.39 -18.51 -4.22
CA GLU A 53 13.26 -17.36 -4.46
C GLU A 53 12.50 -16.26 -5.20
N PHE A 54 12.41 -15.07 -4.61
CA PHE A 54 11.65 -13.96 -5.19
C PHE A 54 12.17 -12.59 -4.75
N TYR A 55 11.82 -11.57 -5.53
CA TYR A 55 11.99 -10.16 -5.16
C TYR A 55 10.65 -9.62 -4.67
N VAL A 56 10.67 -8.71 -3.71
CA VAL A 56 9.46 -8.05 -3.19
C VAL A 56 9.47 -6.59 -3.63
N LEU A 57 8.46 -6.21 -4.40
CA LEU A 57 8.24 -4.82 -4.81
C LEU A 57 7.07 -4.24 -4.02
N GLU A 58 7.30 -3.12 -3.35
CA GLU A 58 6.29 -2.48 -2.52
C GLU A 58 6.37 -0.95 -2.56
N THR A 59 5.22 -0.31 -2.36
CA THR A 59 5.08 1.15 -2.45
C THR A 59 4.45 1.70 -1.17
N THR A 60 4.95 2.82 -0.66
CA THR A 60 4.43 3.51 0.53
C THR A 60 4.32 2.59 1.76
N GLN A 61 3.13 2.37 2.31
CA GLN A 61 2.89 1.52 3.47
C GLN A 61 3.26 0.06 3.22
N GLY A 62 3.23 -0.40 1.96
CA GLY A 62 3.63 -1.76 1.58
C GLY A 62 5.07 -2.10 1.97
N GLY A 63 5.96 -1.09 2.04
CA GLY A 63 7.34 -1.32 2.48
C GLY A 63 7.44 -1.91 3.89
N PHE A 64 6.49 -1.62 4.77
CA PHE A 64 6.43 -2.23 6.10
C PHE A 64 6.19 -3.75 6.03
N THR A 65 5.38 -4.21 5.09
CA THR A 65 5.18 -5.63 4.79
C THR A 65 6.44 -6.23 4.18
N ALA A 66 7.08 -5.53 3.22
CA ALA A 66 8.30 -6.01 2.55
C ALA A 66 9.43 -6.34 3.54
N PHE A 67 9.70 -5.43 4.49
CA PHE A 67 10.70 -5.67 5.53
C PHE A 67 10.35 -6.89 6.40
N ARG A 68 9.07 -7.08 6.70
CA ARG A 68 8.56 -8.18 7.52
C ARG A 68 8.52 -9.52 6.77
N MET A 69 8.55 -9.51 5.44
CA MET A 69 8.82 -10.70 4.64
C MET A 69 10.31 -11.03 4.61
N ALA A 70 11.17 -10.03 4.44
CA ALA A 70 12.62 -10.23 4.29
C ALA A 70 13.32 -10.66 5.58
N LEU A 71 12.92 -10.11 6.73
CA LEU A 71 13.55 -10.40 8.02
C LEU A 71 13.52 -11.89 8.43
N PRO A 72 12.38 -12.61 8.37
CA PRO A 72 12.34 -14.03 8.70
C PRO A 72 12.87 -14.93 7.59
N GLU A 73 12.82 -14.50 6.33
CA GLU A 73 13.13 -15.34 5.16
C GLU A 73 14.23 -14.74 4.24
N PRO A 74 15.40 -14.36 4.78
CA PRO A 74 16.43 -13.62 4.02
C PRO A 74 17.04 -14.43 2.87
N TYR A 75 16.89 -15.76 2.87
CA TYR A 75 17.35 -16.62 1.78
C TYR A 75 16.35 -16.74 0.64
N ARG A 76 15.04 -16.59 0.94
CA ARG A 76 13.98 -16.63 -0.07
C ARG A 76 13.75 -15.26 -0.71
N VAL A 77 13.84 -14.19 0.09
CA VAL A 77 13.73 -12.81 -0.39
C VAL A 77 15.08 -12.34 -0.95
N LYS A 78 15.24 -12.38 -2.27
CA LYS A 78 16.49 -12.03 -2.97
C LYS A 78 16.76 -10.53 -3.05
N GLY A 79 15.73 -9.72 -2.85
CA GLY A 79 15.88 -8.28 -2.83
C GLY A 79 14.54 -7.57 -2.61
N LEU A 80 14.65 -6.32 -2.17
CA LEU A 80 13.52 -5.43 -1.96
C LEU A 80 13.59 -4.27 -2.97
N ILE A 81 12.47 -4.00 -3.63
CA ILE A 81 12.29 -2.84 -4.52
C ILE A 81 11.27 -1.93 -3.86
N LEU A 82 11.75 -0.85 -3.25
CA LEU A 82 10.95 -0.02 -2.35
C LEU A 82 10.76 1.39 -2.91
N LEU A 83 9.50 1.81 -3.07
CA LEU A 83 9.14 3.08 -3.66
C LEU A 83 8.38 3.96 -2.65
N GLY A 84 8.94 5.12 -2.29
CA GLY A 84 8.26 6.09 -1.43
C GLY A 84 7.87 5.60 -0.03
N THR A 85 8.67 4.69 0.56
CA THR A 85 8.44 4.12 1.89
C THR A 85 9.48 4.59 2.91
N THR A 86 9.31 4.19 4.18
CA THR A 86 10.25 4.47 5.27
C THR A 86 10.50 3.23 6.12
N VAL A 87 11.66 3.14 6.75
CA VAL A 87 12.00 2.11 7.75
C VAL A 87 11.63 2.52 9.17
N PHE A 88 11.32 3.80 9.38
CA PHE A 88 11.04 4.34 10.71
C PHE A 88 9.60 4.09 11.11
N SER A 89 9.38 3.87 12.41
CA SER A 89 8.04 3.76 12.97
C SER A 89 7.31 5.10 12.88
N THR A 90 6.00 5.01 12.69
CA THR A 90 5.09 6.14 12.83
C THR A 90 5.23 6.75 14.21
N THR A 91 5.36 8.07 14.30
CA THR A 91 5.36 8.77 15.59
C THR A 91 4.01 8.62 16.28
N GLU A 92 3.98 8.61 17.62
CA GLU A 92 2.70 8.52 18.35
C GLU A 92 1.74 9.65 17.96
N GLN A 93 2.25 10.86 17.71
CA GLN A 93 1.43 11.97 17.23
C GLN A 93 0.78 11.68 15.87
N LEU A 94 1.54 11.15 14.91
CA LEU A 94 1.01 10.81 13.59
C LEU A 94 0.01 9.65 13.69
N LYS A 95 0.29 8.65 14.53
CA LYS A 95 -0.62 7.54 14.81
C LYS A 95 -1.96 8.03 15.35
N LEU A 96 -1.95 8.91 16.37
CA LEU A 96 -3.18 9.50 16.92
C LEU A 96 -3.94 10.31 15.87
N ASN A 97 -3.25 11.08 15.03
CA ASN A 97 -3.89 11.83 13.95
C ASN A 97 -4.55 10.91 12.90
N LEU A 98 -3.90 9.80 12.54
CA LEU A 98 -4.45 8.80 11.60
C LEU A 98 -5.68 8.10 12.18
N LEU A 99 -5.63 7.71 13.46
CA LEU A 99 -6.78 7.09 14.15
C LEU A 99 -7.97 8.04 14.21
N LYS A 100 -7.75 9.30 14.60
CA LYS A 100 -8.80 10.32 14.62
C LYS A 100 -9.39 10.56 13.22
N SER A 101 -8.53 10.58 12.20
CA SER A 101 -8.97 10.75 10.80
C SER A 101 -9.82 9.56 10.34
N ARG A 102 -9.40 8.33 10.65
CA ARG A 102 -10.18 7.10 10.42
C ARG A 102 -11.54 7.16 11.11
N ASP A 103 -11.56 7.46 12.41
CA ASP A 103 -12.81 7.46 13.19
C ASP A 103 -13.79 8.51 12.66
N THR A 104 -13.29 9.71 12.37
CA THR A 104 -14.08 10.77 11.72
C THR A 104 -14.62 10.33 10.35
N TRP A 105 -13.79 9.67 9.53
CA TRP A 105 -14.21 9.14 8.24
C TRP A 105 -15.31 8.08 8.39
N CYS A 106 -15.20 7.17 9.36
CA CYS A 106 -16.19 6.13 9.61
C CYS A 106 -17.51 6.65 10.20
N GLU A 107 -17.46 7.72 11.00
CA GLU A 107 -18.65 8.35 11.59
C GLU A 107 -19.41 9.26 10.60
N THR A 108 -18.75 9.74 9.55
CA THR A 108 -19.34 10.63 8.55
C THR A 108 -19.89 9.86 7.36
N LYS A 109 -21.18 10.05 7.04
CA LYS A 109 -21.79 9.43 5.82
C LYS A 109 -21.27 10.06 4.53
N VAL A 110 -20.92 11.34 4.58
CA VAL A 110 -20.35 12.12 3.48
C VAL A 110 -19.25 13.00 4.08
N PRO A 111 -17.98 12.85 3.65
CA PRO A 111 -16.90 13.73 4.11
C PRO A 111 -17.19 15.18 3.72
N SER A 112 -16.88 16.14 4.60
CA SER A 112 -16.97 17.55 4.25
C SER A 112 -15.95 17.92 3.17
N ASP A 113 -16.20 18.99 2.42
CA ASP A 113 -15.22 19.53 1.47
C ASP A 113 -13.88 19.81 2.15
N GLU A 114 -13.91 20.36 3.36
CA GLU A 114 -12.70 20.61 4.16
C GLU A 114 -11.92 19.31 4.45
N ALA A 115 -12.60 18.23 4.82
CA ALA A 115 -11.98 16.93 5.08
C ALA A 115 -11.40 16.32 3.80
N MET A 116 -12.10 16.43 2.66
CA MET A 116 -11.62 15.97 1.37
C MET A 116 -10.40 16.75 0.89
N LEU A 117 -10.40 18.08 1.06
CA LEU A 117 -9.29 18.96 0.69
C LEU A 117 -8.08 18.72 1.59
N ALA A 118 -8.29 18.54 2.90
CA ALA A 118 -7.23 18.19 3.84
C ALA A 118 -6.60 16.83 3.48
N GLY A 119 -7.43 15.83 3.13
CA GLY A 119 -6.97 14.54 2.64
C GLY A 119 -6.11 14.68 1.37
N ALA A 120 -6.62 15.36 0.34
CA ALA A 120 -5.88 15.60 -0.90
C ALA A 120 -4.54 16.32 -0.67
N ALA A 121 -4.55 17.38 0.15
CA ALA A 121 -3.34 18.14 0.49
C ALA A 121 -2.29 17.28 1.21
N SER A 122 -2.73 16.35 2.06
CA SER A 122 -1.83 15.44 2.79
C SER A 122 -1.02 14.51 1.87
N PHE A 123 -1.54 14.20 0.67
CA PHE A 123 -0.85 13.43 -0.35
C PHE A 123 -0.15 14.30 -1.41
N GLY A 124 0.03 15.60 -1.14
CA GLY A 124 0.67 16.55 -2.07
C GLY A 124 -0.24 17.02 -3.21
N GLY A 125 -1.54 16.73 -3.14
CA GLY A 125 -2.54 17.30 -4.03
C GLY A 125 -2.71 18.81 -3.80
N PRO A 126 -3.15 19.58 -4.82
CA PRO A 126 -3.45 20.99 -4.62
C PRO A 126 -4.58 21.14 -3.59
N ALA A 127 -4.51 22.19 -2.78
CA ALA A 127 -5.49 22.47 -1.72
C ALA A 127 -6.92 22.70 -2.25
N ARG A 128 -7.12 22.75 -3.58
CA ARG A 128 -8.39 22.91 -4.29
C ARG A 128 -8.43 22.10 -5.60
N VAL A 129 -9.44 21.25 -5.76
CA VAL A 129 -9.78 20.63 -7.06
C VAL A 129 -10.25 21.75 -8.00
N GLY A 130 -9.56 21.97 -9.12
CA GLY A 130 -9.89 23.01 -10.11
C GLY A 130 -8.98 24.25 -10.16
N GLU A 131 -7.89 24.30 -9.40
CA GLU A 131 -6.86 25.33 -9.62
C GLU A 131 -6.14 25.14 -10.97
N LYS A 132 -5.57 26.21 -11.54
CA LYS A 132 -4.86 26.18 -12.85
C LYS A 132 -3.79 25.09 -12.96
N VAL A 133 -3.24 24.63 -11.83
CA VAL A 133 -2.30 23.51 -11.75
C VAL A 133 -2.96 22.18 -12.09
N TYR A 134 -4.20 21.95 -11.63
CA TYR A 134 -4.98 20.74 -11.94
C TYR A 134 -5.37 20.66 -13.43
N GLU A 135 -5.77 21.79 -14.02
CA GLU A 135 -6.08 21.86 -15.46
C GLU A 135 -4.84 21.64 -16.34
N LYS A 136 -3.64 22.03 -15.87
CA LYS A 136 -2.38 21.71 -16.56
C LYS A 136 -2.04 20.22 -16.53
N ILE A 137 -2.31 19.53 -15.41
CA ILE A 137 -2.02 18.09 -15.26
C ILE A 137 -2.96 17.25 -16.14
N LYS A 138 -4.22 17.66 -16.34
CA LYS A 138 -5.17 16.98 -17.25
C LYS A 138 -4.78 17.03 -18.73
N GLN A 139 -3.91 17.94 -19.13
CA GLN A 139 -3.55 18.19 -20.54
C GLN A 139 -2.20 17.55 -20.93
N MET A 140 -1.52 16.89 -19.99
CA MET A 140 -0.29 16.11 -20.20
C MET A 140 -0.62 14.63 -20.29
#